data_AF-A0A9D2W5L7-F1
#
_entry.id   AF-A0A9D2W5L7-F1
#
_cell.length_a   1.000
_cell.length_b   1.000
_cell.length_c   1.000
_cell.angle_alpha   90.00
_cell.angle_beta   90.00
_cell.angle_gamma   90.00
#
_symmetry.space_group_name_H-M   'P 1'
#
loop_
_entity.id
_entity.type
_entity.pdbx_description
1 polymer ?
#
loop_
_entity_poly.entity_id
_entity_poly.type
_entity_poly.pdbx_seq_one_letter_code
_entity_poly.pdbx_strand_id
1 'polypeptide(L)'
;MRIINEFKNNTDNFECFFVSTKKCRHQFENICKTCDIVPNKEKDVIEVEPENAKDIKFKLEQHKNTGFFETFDNIILNLTGGTKIMSLSAHAFFTEYYPDKTEEVYNTQNHKINFLLNTEKDEKNYSRELTLKEYLTCYGLEYKESNLSNIPYDTAKKLFHLFTDFDNLDQYKDIISYFRNNRGKNKIKIEDDIKPFFEKIEYKPDEYLSKEEIKYFSGDWFEEYIYYSIKDELNLDDEQIKTGVTVKVTLNNSDYAIRLKETLLKLTGKEDPDVNKNYVNNEIDVMFVYKNKLYIVECKTNIFIDGTKKDILNETIYKSDSIKTRFGLFPNRSIITLTSFKHEINNRKDSKSAAMSFNAKIARAVVSDITLIDGCMLKNKYSVSKLLGISK
;
A
#
# COMPACT_ATOMS: atom_id res chain seq x y z
N MET A 1 -12.81 -0.98 11.54
CA MET A 1 -11.97 -2.19 11.69
C MET A 1 -11.04 -2.11 12.91
N ARG A 2 -10.06 -1.20 13.00
CA ARG A 2 -9.10 -1.20 14.14
C ARG A 2 -9.73 -1.08 15.53
N ILE A 3 -10.63 -0.11 15.72
CA ILE A 3 -11.38 0.05 16.98
C ILE A 3 -12.18 -1.23 17.28
N ILE A 4 -12.84 -1.81 16.26
CA ILE A 4 -13.57 -3.07 16.39
C ILE A 4 -12.66 -4.18 16.92
N ASN A 5 -11.49 -4.40 16.31
CA ASN A 5 -10.56 -5.45 16.73
C ASN A 5 -10.02 -5.23 18.15
N GLU A 6 -9.80 -3.98 18.56
CA GLU A 6 -9.32 -3.65 19.91
C GLU A 6 -10.35 -4.02 20.98
N PHE A 7 -11.63 -3.76 20.74
CA PHE A 7 -12.69 -4.02 21.72
C PHE A 7 -13.26 -5.43 21.64
N LYS A 8 -13.30 -6.05 20.45
CA LYS A 8 -13.80 -7.43 20.24
C LYS A 8 -13.08 -8.46 21.12
N ASN A 9 -11.77 -8.33 21.28
CA ASN A 9 -10.96 -9.34 21.99
C ASN A 9 -11.14 -9.33 23.52
N ASN A 10 -11.85 -8.33 24.06
CA ASN A 10 -12.00 -8.15 25.51
C ASN A 10 -13.41 -8.49 26.03
N THR A 11 -14.29 -9.03 25.18
CA THR A 11 -15.71 -9.22 25.52
C THR A 11 -16.27 -10.50 24.91
N ASP A 12 -16.92 -11.34 25.73
CA ASP A 12 -17.47 -12.64 25.30
C ASP A 12 -18.68 -12.51 24.35
N ASN A 13 -19.45 -11.42 24.45
CA ASN A 13 -20.61 -11.11 23.61
C ASN A 13 -20.45 -9.75 22.92
N PHE A 14 -19.60 -9.71 21.89
CA PHE A 14 -19.33 -8.50 21.12
C PHE A 14 -20.18 -8.45 19.85
N GLU A 15 -20.99 -7.40 19.69
CA GLU A 15 -21.75 -7.11 18.47
C GLU A 15 -21.33 -5.78 17.85
N CYS A 16 -21.54 -5.64 16.55
CA CYS A 16 -21.24 -4.41 15.81
C CYS A 16 -22.49 -3.88 15.13
N PHE A 17 -22.78 -2.61 15.37
CA PHE A 17 -23.84 -1.86 14.70
C PHE A 17 -23.25 -0.76 13.83
N PHE A 18 -23.71 -0.64 12.59
CA PHE A 18 -23.21 0.31 11.60
C PHE A 18 -24.29 1.27 11.12
N VAL A 19 -23.97 2.57 11.19
CA VAL A 19 -24.73 3.61 10.51
C VAL A 19 -24.04 3.88 9.17
N SER A 20 -24.62 3.37 8.07
CA SER A 20 -24.01 3.40 6.74
C SER A 20 -24.85 4.20 5.74
N THR A 21 -24.24 4.59 4.63
CA THR A 21 -24.97 5.10 3.46
C THR A 21 -25.08 4.02 2.39
N LYS A 22 -25.98 4.22 1.41
CA LYS A 22 -26.11 3.35 0.24
C LYS A 22 -24.78 3.12 -0.50
N LYS A 23 -23.96 4.18 -0.61
CA LYS A 23 -22.67 4.15 -1.31
C LYS A 23 -21.60 3.37 -0.55
N CYS A 24 -21.66 3.36 0.78
CA CYS A 24 -20.62 2.75 1.63
C CYS A 24 -20.95 1.32 2.07
N ARG A 25 -22.04 0.71 1.59
CA ARG A 25 -22.45 -0.64 2.02
C ARG A 25 -21.39 -1.72 1.77
N HIS A 26 -20.60 -1.61 0.71
CA HIS A 26 -19.48 -2.53 0.44
C HIS A 26 -18.36 -2.41 1.49
N GLN A 27 -18.16 -1.23 2.08
CA GLN A 27 -17.13 -1.00 3.11
C GLN A 27 -17.49 -1.75 4.40
N PHE A 28 -18.78 -1.80 4.74
CA PHE A 28 -19.28 -2.62 5.85
C PHE A 28 -18.92 -4.10 5.67
N GLU A 29 -19.18 -4.66 4.48
CA GLU A 29 -18.86 -6.07 4.20
C GLU A 29 -17.36 -6.35 4.29
N ASN A 30 -16.52 -5.43 3.79
CA ASN A 30 -15.07 -5.54 3.90
C ASN A 30 -14.58 -5.47 5.35
N ILE A 31 -15.17 -4.59 6.17
CA ILE A 31 -14.85 -4.47 7.60
C ILE A 31 -15.23 -5.76 8.33
N CYS A 32 -16.46 -6.27 8.14
CA CYS A 32 -16.91 -7.51 8.76
C CYS A 32 -16.02 -8.69 8.36
N LYS A 33 -15.69 -8.82 7.07
CA LYS A 33 -14.77 -9.84 6.56
C LYS A 33 -13.38 -9.73 7.20
N THR A 34 -12.87 -8.52 7.41
CA THR A 34 -11.54 -8.30 7.99
C THR A 34 -11.52 -8.54 9.50
N CYS A 35 -12.63 -8.29 10.19
CA CYS A 35 -12.77 -8.47 11.64
C CYS A 35 -13.29 -9.86 12.02
N ASP A 36 -13.47 -10.79 11.07
CA ASP A 36 -14.14 -12.08 11.29
C ASP A 36 -15.47 -11.93 12.04
N ILE A 37 -16.33 -11.04 11.54
CA ILE A 37 -17.69 -10.79 12.05
C ILE A 37 -18.66 -11.35 11.01
N VAL A 38 -19.65 -12.13 11.48
CA VAL A 38 -20.77 -12.60 10.66
C VAL A 38 -21.94 -11.64 10.87
N PRO A 39 -22.19 -10.69 9.95
CA PRO A 39 -23.22 -9.68 10.17
C PRO A 39 -24.63 -10.23 9.93
N ASN A 40 -25.57 -9.89 10.81
CA ASN A 40 -26.98 -9.87 10.50
C ASN A 40 -27.34 -8.56 9.79
N LYS A 41 -27.46 -8.58 8.47
CA LYS A 41 -27.71 -7.37 7.65
C LYS A 41 -29.02 -6.62 8.00
N GLU A 42 -29.97 -7.26 8.67
CA GLU A 42 -31.24 -6.61 9.06
C GLU A 42 -31.16 -5.93 10.42
N LYS A 43 -30.22 -6.35 11.27
CA LYS A 43 -30.03 -5.83 12.63
C LYS A 43 -28.79 -4.94 12.75
N ASP A 44 -27.70 -5.33 12.11
CA ASP A 44 -26.37 -4.77 12.37
C ASP A 44 -26.07 -3.52 11.53
N VAL A 45 -26.96 -3.13 10.62
CA VAL A 45 -26.75 -1.97 9.76
C VAL A 45 -28.05 -1.23 9.47
N ILE A 46 -28.00 0.10 9.62
CA ILE A 46 -29.03 1.00 9.10
C ILE A 46 -28.47 1.83 7.95
N GLU A 47 -29.29 2.04 6.92
CA GLU A 47 -28.95 2.91 5.79
C GLU A 47 -29.53 4.30 6.01
N VAL A 48 -28.70 5.33 6.07
CA VAL A 48 -29.09 6.73 6.33
C VAL A 48 -28.70 7.67 5.18
N GLU A 49 -29.38 8.81 5.10
CA GLU A 49 -29.01 9.94 4.25
C GLU A 49 -27.92 10.79 4.95
N PRO A 50 -26.69 10.85 4.42
CA PRO A 50 -25.51 11.33 5.17
C PRO A 50 -25.56 12.80 5.59
N GLU A 51 -26.34 13.63 4.92
CA GLU A 51 -26.45 15.07 5.19
C GLU A 51 -27.82 15.44 5.79
N ASN A 52 -28.57 14.45 6.31
CA ASN A 52 -29.90 14.66 6.85
C ASN A 52 -30.00 14.16 8.30
N ALA A 53 -29.75 15.06 9.25
CA ALA A 53 -29.82 14.76 10.68
C ALA A 53 -31.20 14.21 11.12
N LYS A 54 -32.30 14.63 10.48
CA LYS A 54 -33.65 14.14 10.80
C LYS A 54 -33.81 12.67 10.39
N ASP A 55 -33.34 12.31 9.20
CA ASP A 55 -33.35 10.92 8.72
C ASP A 55 -32.50 10.02 9.63
N ILE A 56 -31.30 10.48 9.99
CA ILE A 56 -30.39 9.74 10.88
C ILE A 56 -31.04 9.50 12.25
N LYS A 57 -31.55 10.57 12.90
CA LYS A 57 -32.23 10.47 14.20
C LYS A 57 -33.45 9.54 14.11
N PHE A 58 -34.30 9.72 13.11
CA PHE A 58 -35.49 8.90 12.91
C PHE A 58 -35.13 7.40 12.78
N LYS A 59 -34.13 7.05 11.98
CA LYS A 59 -33.73 5.64 11.78
C LYS A 59 -33.08 5.02 13.01
N LEU A 60 -32.29 5.79 13.76
CA LEU A 60 -31.75 5.35 15.05
C LEU A 60 -32.87 5.11 16.07
N GLU A 61 -33.88 5.98 16.13
CA GLU A 61 -35.05 5.81 17.01
C GLU A 61 -35.89 4.59 16.62
N GLN A 62 -36.13 4.36 15.33
CA GLN A 62 -36.80 3.15 14.85
C GLN A 62 -36.03 1.89 15.28
N HIS A 63 -34.70 1.90 15.15
CA HIS A 63 -33.88 0.78 15.56
C HIS A 63 -33.88 0.58 17.09
N LYS A 64 -33.80 1.67 17.87
CA LYS A 64 -33.97 1.65 19.33
C LYS A 64 -35.29 1.02 19.76
N ASN A 65 -36.40 1.32 19.08
CA ASN A 65 -37.71 0.76 19.41
C ASN A 65 -37.79 -0.77 19.25
N THR A 66 -36.79 -1.41 18.63
CA THR A 66 -36.67 -2.88 18.58
C THR A 66 -36.13 -3.49 19.88
N GLY A 67 -35.64 -2.68 20.82
CA GLY A 67 -34.99 -3.13 22.05
C GLY A 67 -33.52 -3.52 21.87
N PHE A 68 -32.95 -3.32 20.67
CA PHE A 68 -31.60 -3.77 20.35
C PHE A 68 -30.53 -3.15 21.25
N PHE A 69 -30.53 -1.84 21.46
CA PHE A 69 -29.48 -1.21 22.25
C PHE A 69 -29.62 -1.50 23.75
N GLU A 70 -30.82 -1.85 24.21
CA GLU A 70 -31.15 -2.22 25.58
C GLU A 70 -30.54 -3.56 26.01
N THR A 71 -30.17 -4.43 25.05
CA THR A 71 -29.51 -5.71 25.37
C THR A 71 -28.03 -5.58 25.73
N PHE A 72 -27.45 -4.39 25.60
CA PHE A 72 -26.02 -4.15 25.85
C PHE A 72 -25.81 -3.35 27.14
N ASP A 73 -24.91 -3.86 27.98
CA ASP A 73 -24.44 -3.18 29.19
C ASP A 73 -23.56 -1.98 28.88
N ASN A 74 -22.77 -2.06 27.79
CA ASN A 74 -21.83 -1.03 27.36
C ASN A 74 -21.90 -0.84 25.84
N ILE A 75 -21.77 0.41 25.39
CA ILE A 75 -21.80 0.83 24.00
C ILE A 75 -20.52 1.62 23.71
N ILE A 76 -19.70 1.13 22.76
CA ILE A 76 -18.54 1.88 22.26
C ILE A 76 -18.95 2.63 20.99
N LEU A 77 -19.10 3.94 21.09
CA LEU A 77 -19.49 4.80 19.98
C LEU A 77 -18.26 5.32 19.24
N ASN A 78 -17.96 4.73 18.08
CA ASN A 78 -16.87 5.19 17.21
C ASN A 78 -17.31 6.33 16.29
N LEU A 79 -16.82 7.53 16.56
CA LEU A 79 -17.16 8.76 15.83
C LEU A 79 -16.17 9.13 14.70
N THR A 80 -15.20 8.25 14.41
CA THR A 80 -14.17 8.50 13.37
C THR A 80 -14.75 8.56 11.95
N GLY A 81 -15.75 7.72 11.67
CA GLY A 81 -16.32 7.54 10.34
C GLY A 81 -17.56 8.39 10.09
N GLY A 82 -18.09 8.33 8.87
CA GLY A 82 -19.27 9.08 8.46
C GLY A 82 -18.96 10.54 8.12
N THR A 83 -20.00 11.27 7.72
CA THR A 83 -19.93 12.74 7.58
C THR A 83 -20.01 13.39 8.96
N LYS A 84 -19.65 14.66 9.06
CA LYS A 84 -19.79 15.40 10.33
C LYS A 84 -21.23 15.36 10.87
N ILE A 85 -22.23 15.40 9.98
CA ILE A 85 -23.64 15.34 10.36
C ILE A 85 -23.98 13.95 10.92
N MET A 86 -23.46 12.87 10.35
CA MET A 86 -23.62 11.52 10.89
C MET A 86 -23.01 11.39 12.29
N SER A 87 -21.75 11.80 12.47
CA SER A 87 -21.06 11.69 13.77
C SER A 87 -21.75 12.52 14.85
N LEU A 88 -22.14 13.77 14.55
CA LEU A 88 -22.84 14.63 15.50
C LEU A 88 -24.24 14.10 15.84
N SER A 89 -24.95 13.54 14.86
CA SER A 89 -26.29 12.97 15.06
C SER A 89 -26.23 11.68 15.88
N ALA A 90 -25.22 10.83 15.66
CA ALA A 90 -24.98 9.64 16.47
C ALA A 90 -24.61 10.03 17.91
N HIS A 91 -23.66 10.96 18.10
CA HIS A 91 -23.33 11.52 19.41
C HIS A 91 -24.57 12.03 20.14
N ALA A 92 -25.36 12.92 19.52
CA ALA A 92 -26.57 13.46 20.13
C ALA A 92 -27.56 12.35 20.53
N PHE A 93 -27.78 11.35 19.68
CA PHE A 93 -28.68 10.24 19.96
C PHE A 93 -28.21 9.38 21.15
N PHE A 94 -26.96 8.92 21.14
CA PHE A 94 -26.47 8.00 22.17
C PHE A 94 -26.28 8.70 23.53
N THR A 95 -25.90 9.98 23.54
CA THR A 95 -25.86 10.77 24.78
C THR A 95 -27.24 11.09 25.34
N GLU A 96 -28.25 11.31 24.49
CA GLU A 96 -29.64 11.55 24.90
C GLU A 96 -30.28 10.31 25.52
N TYR A 97 -30.09 9.14 24.89
CA TYR A 97 -30.82 7.91 25.26
C TYR A 97 -30.01 6.94 26.13
N TYR A 98 -28.68 6.95 26.03
CA TYR A 98 -27.79 5.97 26.66
C TYR A 98 -26.54 6.60 27.31
N PRO A 99 -26.66 7.70 28.09
CA PRO A 99 -25.52 8.42 28.64
C PRO A 99 -24.63 7.56 29.55
N ASP A 100 -25.23 6.68 30.36
CA ASP A 100 -24.51 5.92 31.39
C ASP A 100 -23.79 4.68 30.87
N LYS A 101 -24.05 4.29 29.61
CA LYS A 101 -23.44 3.11 28.98
C LYS A 101 -22.63 3.43 27.72
N THR A 102 -22.59 4.69 27.27
CA THR A 102 -21.90 5.06 26.04
C THR A 102 -20.50 5.59 26.33
N GLU A 103 -19.48 4.94 25.76
CA GLU A 103 -18.12 5.45 25.69
C GLU A 103 -17.81 5.91 24.26
N GLU A 104 -17.53 7.21 24.11
CA GLU A 104 -17.28 7.81 22.80
C GLU A 104 -15.80 7.83 22.47
N VAL A 105 -15.46 7.24 21.32
CA VAL A 105 -14.08 7.10 20.86
C VAL A 105 -13.89 7.60 19.44
N TYR A 106 -12.70 8.07 19.12
CA TYR A 106 -12.28 8.35 17.76
C TYR A 106 -10.81 8.01 17.53
N ASN A 107 -10.47 7.74 16.27
CA ASN A 107 -9.10 7.47 15.84
C ASN A 107 -8.41 8.79 15.50
N THR A 108 -7.27 9.06 16.15
CA THR A 108 -6.49 10.27 15.89
C THR A 108 -5.65 10.15 14.62
N GLN A 109 -5.09 11.28 14.16
CA GLN A 109 -4.14 11.29 13.04
C GLN A 109 -2.88 10.47 13.35
N ASN A 110 -2.53 10.32 14.63
CA ASN A 110 -1.42 9.48 15.09
C ASN A 110 -1.82 8.02 15.26
N HIS A 111 -2.99 7.62 14.76
CA HIS A 111 -3.45 6.24 14.79
C HIS A 111 -3.57 5.68 16.21
N LYS A 112 -4.06 6.51 17.14
CA LYS A 112 -4.39 6.15 18.53
C LYS A 112 -5.89 6.30 18.77
N ILE A 113 -6.38 5.65 19.82
CA ILE A 113 -7.75 5.80 20.30
C ILE A 113 -7.77 6.96 21.29
N ASN A 114 -8.66 7.92 21.08
CA ASN A 114 -8.92 9.02 22.02
C ASN A 114 -10.38 8.95 22.48
N PHE A 115 -10.63 9.37 23.73
CA PHE A 115 -11.93 9.34 24.39
C PHE A 115 -12.50 10.77 24.42
N LEU A 116 -13.46 11.06 23.54
CA LEU A 116 -13.84 12.43 23.18
C LEU A 116 -14.25 13.32 24.38
N LEU A 117 -14.96 12.72 25.35
CA LEU A 117 -15.53 13.43 26.49
C LEU A 117 -14.98 12.96 27.83
N ASN A 118 -13.95 12.10 27.81
CA ASN A 118 -13.29 11.65 29.03
C ASN A 118 -11.89 12.24 29.11
N THR A 119 -11.79 13.47 29.63
CA THR A 119 -10.53 14.21 29.75
C THR A 119 -9.56 13.59 30.77
N GLU A 120 -10.01 12.63 31.57
CA GLU A 120 -9.15 11.88 32.49
C GLU A 120 -8.48 10.67 31.81
N LYS A 121 -8.96 10.26 30.63
CA LYS A 121 -8.37 9.16 29.86
C LYS A 121 -7.38 9.69 28.84
N ASP A 122 -6.14 9.23 28.99
CA ASP A 122 -5.09 9.45 27.99
C ASP A 122 -5.40 8.70 26.68
N GLU A 123 -4.76 9.17 25.60
CA GLU A 123 -4.78 8.46 24.33
C GLU A 123 -4.23 7.04 24.48
N LYS A 124 -4.99 6.06 23.99
CA LYS A 124 -4.63 4.65 24.04
C LYS A 124 -4.00 4.19 22.72
N ASN A 125 -2.87 3.49 22.81
CA ASN A 125 -2.30 2.75 21.68
C ASN A 125 -3.13 1.48 21.42
N TYR A 126 -3.19 1.06 20.16
CA TYR A 126 -3.79 -0.23 19.81
C TYR A 126 -2.88 -1.36 20.32
N SER A 127 -3.50 -2.45 20.78
CA SER A 127 -2.83 -3.63 21.33
C SER A 127 -1.98 -4.38 20.30
N ARG A 128 -2.33 -4.27 19.02
CA ARG A 128 -1.60 -4.87 17.90
C ARG A 128 -1.57 -3.96 16.69
N GLU A 129 -0.60 -4.20 15.82
CA GLU A 129 -0.54 -3.58 14.50
C GLU A 129 -1.37 -4.36 13.48
N LEU A 130 -1.73 -3.67 12.40
CA LEU A 130 -2.38 -4.29 11.25
C LEU A 130 -1.39 -5.11 10.43
N THR A 131 -1.85 -6.28 10.00
CA THR A 131 -1.21 -7.00 8.90
C THR A 131 -1.52 -6.32 7.57
N LEU A 132 -0.69 -6.58 6.56
CA LEU A 132 -0.94 -6.07 5.21
C LEU A 132 -2.23 -6.64 4.61
N LYS A 133 -2.51 -7.93 4.89
CA LYS A 133 -3.74 -8.60 4.46
C LYS A 133 -4.99 -7.91 5.02
N GLU A 134 -4.98 -7.57 6.30
CA GLU A 134 -6.10 -6.85 6.93
C GLU A 134 -6.29 -5.46 6.32
N TYR A 135 -5.20 -4.73 6.09
CA TYR A 135 -5.26 -3.43 5.44
C TYR A 135 -5.93 -3.54 4.06
N LEU A 136 -5.38 -4.38 3.19
CA LEU A 136 -5.86 -4.53 1.81
C LEU A 136 -7.29 -5.07 1.76
N THR A 137 -7.63 -6.05 2.60
CA THR A 137 -8.99 -6.62 2.68
C THR A 137 -10.01 -5.57 3.13
N CYS A 138 -9.65 -4.72 4.11
CA CYS A 138 -10.55 -3.67 4.59
C CYS A 138 -10.84 -2.62 3.50
N TYR A 139 -9.89 -2.35 2.60
CA TYR A 139 -10.09 -1.49 1.43
C TYR A 139 -10.72 -2.21 0.23
N GLY A 140 -11.07 -3.50 0.36
CA GLY A 140 -11.69 -4.30 -0.71
C GLY A 140 -10.73 -4.63 -1.85
N LEU A 141 -9.43 -4.63 -1.57
CA LEU A 141 -8.39 -4.90 -2.57
C LEU A 141 -8.04 -6.39 -2.58
N GLU A 142 -8.23 -7.02 -3.74
CA GLU A 142 -7.67 -8.35 -4.01
C GLU A 142 -6.20 -8.19 -4.39
N TYR A 143 -5.34 -9.08 -3.90
CA TYR A 143 -3.93 -9.06 -4.27
C TYR A 143 -3.37 -10.48 -4.43
N LYS A 144 -2.27 -10.54 -5.19
CA LYS A 144 -1.37 -11.69 -5.28
C LYS A 144 0.04 -11.21 -4.95
N GLU A 145 0.82 -12.04 -4.27
CA GLU A 145 2.23 -11.77 -4.00
C GLU A 145 3.11 -12.68 -4.86
N SER A 146 4.31 -12.20 -5.20
CA SER A 146 5.36 -13.05 -5.72
C SER A 146 6.07 -13.76 -4.55
N ASN A 147 6.66 -14.91 -4.84
CA ASN A 147 7.56 -15.53 -3.88
C ASN A 147 8.91 -14.81 -3.93
N LEU A 148 9.56 -14.70 -2.77
CA LEU A 148 10.98 -14.37 -2.69
C LEU A 148 11.79 -15.39 -3.50
N SER A 149 12.90 -14.95 -4.09
CA SER A 149 13.79 -15.78 -4.90
C SER A 149 14.44 -16.94 -4.13
N ASN A 150 14.41 -16.90 -2.80
CA ASN A 150 15.21 -17.74 -1.90
C ASN A 150 16.74 -17.54 -2.04
N ILE A 151 17.17 -16.51 -2.78
CA ILE A 151 18.57 -16.12 -2.83
C ILE A 151 18.91 -15.38 -1.52
N PRO A 152 20.03 -15.71 -0.85
CA PRO A 152 20.38 -15.09 0.42
C PRO A 152 20.44 -13.56 0.36
N TYR A 153 19.97 -12.89 1.41
CA TYR A 153 20.04 -11.43 1.53
C TYR A 153 21.49 -10.90 1.39
N ASP A 154 22.48 -11.68 1.81
CA ASP A 154 23.90 -11.34 1.65
C ASP A 154 24.30 -11.17 0.17
N THR A 155 23.75 -11.98 -0.74
CA THR A 155 23.92 -11.81 -2.18
C THR A 155 23.34 -10.48 -2.66
N ALA A 156 22.16 -10.09 -2.16
CA ALA A 156 21.55 -8.81 -2.47
C ALA A 156 22.40 -7.63 -1.96
N LYS A 157 23.04 -7.75 -0.79
CA LYS A 157 24.00 -6.75 -0.27
C LYS A 157 25.23 -6.63 -1.17
N LYS A 158 25.77 -7.75 -1.65
CA LYS A 158 26.90 -7.75 -2.59
C LYS A 158 26.54 -7.12 -3.93
N LEU A 159 25.35 -7.42 -4.45
CA LEU A 159 24.81 -6.75 -5.63
C LEU A 159 24.62 -5.24 -5.39
N PHE A 160 24.11 -4.84 -4.23
CA PHE A 160 24.01 -3.43 -3.85
C PHE A 160 25.38 -2.74 -3.86
N HIS A 161 26.41 -3.37 -3.28
CA HIS A 161 27.77 -2.86 -3.31
C HIS A 161 28.32 -2.76 -4.74
N LEU A 162 28.08 -3.77 -5.58
CA LEU A 162 28.47 -3.75 -6.99
C LEU A 162 27.82 -2.59 -7.76
N PHE A 163 26.51 -2.40 -7.61
CA PHE A 163 25.78 -1.35 -8.33
C PHE A 163 26.04 0.07 -7.82
N THR A 164 26.53 0.22 -6.58
CA THR A 164 26.89 1.53 -5.99
C THR A 164 28.36 1.89 -6.16
N ASP A 165 29.13 1.01 -6.80
CA ASP A 165 30.53 1.19 -7.15
C ASP A 165 30.68 1.27 -8.68
N PHE A 166 30.62 2.50 -9.21
CA PHE A 166 30.53 2.77 -10.64
C PHE A 166 31.68 2.17 -11.45
N ASP A 167 32.91 2.20 -10.93
CA ASP A 167 34.08 1.68 -11.63
C ASP A 167 34.01 0.16 -11.78
N ASN A 168 33.49 -0.53 -10.76
CA ASN A 168 33.29 -1.98 -10.79
C ASN A 168 32.06 -2.38 -11.62
N LEU A 169 30.98 -1.60 -11.59
CA LEU A 169 29.76 -1.90 -12.34
C LEU A 169 30.00 -1.94 -13.86
N ASP A 170 30.88 -1.07 -14.36
CA ASP A 170 31.20 -0.96 -15.78
C ASP A 170 31.74 -2.26 -16.38
N GLN A 171 32.51 -3.03 -15.59
CA GLN A 171 33.03 -4.34 -16.00
C GLN A 171 31.93 -5.38 -16.26
N TYR A 172 30.78 -5.25 -15.60
CA TYR A 172 29.68 -6.24 -15.67
C TYR A 172 28.46 -5.74 -16.45
N LYS A 173 28.55 -4.57 -17.09
CA LYS A 173 27.44 -3.97 -17.86
C LYS A 173 26.85 -4.91 -18.91
N ASP A 174 27.71 -5.60 -19.67
CA ASP A 174 27.27 -6.50 -20.73
C ASP A 174 26.57 -7.74 -20.16
N ILE A 175 27.03 -8.25 -19.01
CA ILE A 175 26.40 -9.38 -18.31
C ILE A 175 25.03 -8.97 -17.74
N ILE A 176 24.92 -7.77 -17.16
CA ILE A 176 23.64 -7.23 -16.68
C ILE A 176 22.65 -7.05 -17.84
N SER A 177 23.12 -6.48 -18.96
CA SER A 177 22.33 -6.36 -20.19
C SER A 177 21.90 -7.73 -20.72
N TYR A 178 22.79 -8.71 -20.67
CA TYR A 178 22.48 -10.10 -21.02
C TYR A 178 21.33 -10.65 -20.15
N PHE A 179 21.37 -10.50 -18.81
CA PHE A 179 20.27 -10.95 -17.96
C PHE A 179 18.95 -10.22 -18.27
N ARG A 180 18.99 -8.90 -18.50
CA ARG A 180 17.80 -8.11 -18.87
C ARG A 180 17.19 -8.55 -20.20
N ASN A 181 18.01 -8.77 -21.22
CA ASN A 181 17.56 -9.23 -22.54
C ASN A 181 16.99 -10.65 -22.49
N ASN A 182 17.43 -11.47 -21.53
CA ASN A 182 16.96 -12.83 -21.35
C ASN A 182 15.94 -13.00 -20.21
N ARG A 183 15.45 -11.91 -19.60
CA ARG A 183 14.53 -11.93 -18.43
C ARG A 183 13.27 -12.80 -18.63
N GLY A 184 12.79 -12.91 -19.87
CA GLY A 184 11.62 -13.73 -20.21
C GLY A 184 11.89 -15.22 -20.40
N LYS A 185 13.16 -15.66 -20.44
CA LYS A 185 13.52 -17.06 -20.67
C LYS A 185 13.26 -17.92 -19.44
N ASN A 186 12.89 -19.19 -19.67
CA ASN A 186 12.66 -20.14 -18.58
C ASN A 186 13.95 -20.70 -17.98
N LYS A 187 15.04 -20.74 -18.76
CA LYS A 187 16.33 -21.30 -18.34
C LYS A 187 17.45 -20.73 -19.22
N ILE A 188 18.62 -20.47 -18.63
CA ILE A 188 19.84 -20.03 -19.34
C ILE A 188 21.02 -20.88 -18.87
N LYS A 189 21.88 -21.33 -19.79
CA LYS A 189 23.12 -22.02 -19.44
C LYS A 189 24.18 -21.02 -19.01
N ILE A 190 24.95 -21.36 -17.98
CA ILE A 190 26.04 -20.50 -17.51
C ILE A 190 27.28 -20.76 -18.34
N GLU A 191 27.68 -19.74 -19.09
CA GLU A 191 28.90 -19.69 -19.90
C GLU A 191 30.07 -19.14 -19.08
N ASP A 192 31.30 -19.37 -19.55
CA ASP A 192 32.53 -19.03 -18.81
C ASP A 192 32.70 -17.52 -18.56
N ASP A 193 32.14 -16.69 -19.44
CA ASP A 193 32.14 -15.23 -19.36
C ASP A 193 31.26 -14.68 -18.22
N ILE A 194 30.24 -15.42 -17.79
CA ILE A 194 29.34 -15.02 -16.70
C ILE A 194 29.91 -15.42 -15.32
N LYS A 195 30.76 -16.46 -15.24
CA LYS A 195 31.30 -16.96 -13.97
C LYS A 195 31.96 -15.88 -13.08
N PRO A 196 32.77 -14.94 -13.61
CA PRO A 196 33.37 -13.89 -12.78
C PRO A 196 32.35 -12.97 -12.10
N PHE A 197 31.14 -12.81 -12.67
CA PHE A 197 30.06 -12.07 -12.02
C PHE A 197 29.56 -12.80 -10.78
N PHE A 198 29.35 -14.11 -10.87
CA PHE A 198 28.89 -14.93 -9.76
C PHE A 198 29.93 -15.06 -8.65
N GLU A 199 31.21 -15.17 -9.01
CA GLU A 199 32.31 -15.10 -8.03
C GLU A 199 32.33 -13.78 -7.28
N LYS A 200 32.14 -12.65 -7.99
CA LYS A 200 32.12 -11.30 -7.39
C LYS A 200 31.00 -11.12 -6.36
N ILE A 201 29.83 -11.71 -6.60
CA ILE A 201 28.69 -11.65 -5.67
C ILE A 201 28.62 -12.86 -4.75
N GLU A 202 29.62 -13.74 -4.80
CA GLU A 202 29.73 -15.00 -4.05
C GLU A 202 28.47 -15.87 -4.13
N TYR A 203 27.82 -15.88 -5.29
CA TYR A 203 26.69 -16.74 -5.58
C TYR A 203 27.18 -18.00 -6.29
N LYS A 204 26.67 -19.16 -5.88
CA LYS A 204 26.98 -20.45 -6.51
C LYS A 204 25.74 -20.94 -7.26
N PRO A 205 25.59 -20.61 -8.54
CA PRO A 205 24.50 -21.14 -9.33
C PRO A 205 24.75 -22.59 -9.73
N ASP A 206 23.68 -23.29 -10.09
CA ASP A 206 23.77 -24.57 -10.82
C ASP A 206 24.31 -24.35 -12.26
N GLU A 207 24.47 -25.41 -13.06
CA GLU A 207 24.89 -25.29 -14.49
C GLU A 207 23.97 -24.34 -15.30
N TYR A 208 22.75 -24.14 -14.82
CA TYR A 208 21.77 -23.29 -15.45
C TYR A 208 21.02 -22.44 -14.45
N LEU A 209 20.71 -21.21 -14.84
CA LEU A 209 19.81 -20.33 -14.11
C LEU A 209 18.36 -20.64 -14.45
N SER A 210 17.52 -20.74 -13.42
CA SER A 210 16.07 -20.76 -13.51
C SER A 210 15.47 -19.42 -13.94
N LYS A 211 14.19 -19.39 -14.29
CA LYS A 211 13.46 -18.17 -14.64
C LYS A 211 13.51 -17.12 -13.52
N GLU A 212 13.36 -17.57 -12.28
CA GLU A 212 13.36 -16.76 -11.08
C GLU A 212 14.73 -16.15 -10.83
N GLU A 213 15.81 -16.91 -10.99
CA GLU A 213 17.18 -16.39 -10.89
C GLU A 213 17.50 -15.38 -11.99
N ILE A 214 17.10 -15.63 -13.23
CA ILE A 214 17.32 -14.69 -14.35
C ILE A 214 16.61 -13.36 -14.04
N LYS A 215 15.37 -13.42 -13.57
CA LYS A 215 14.61 -12.24 -13.13
C LYS A 215 15.32 -11.50 -11.99
N TYR A 216 15.76 -12.25 -10.97
CA TYR A 216 16.51 -11.71 -9.84
C TYR A 216 17.75 -10.93 -10.29
N PHE A 217 18.65 -11.55 -11.05
CA PHE A 217 19.90 -10.91 -11.51
C PHE A 217 19.68 -9.80 -12.54
N SER A 218 18.55 -9.81 -13.26
CA SER A 218 18.20 -8.71 -14.17
C SER A 218 17.73 -7.44 -13.45
N GLY A 219 17.28 -7.54 -12.19
CA GLY A 219 16.91 -6.37 -11.40
C GLY A 219 16.11 -6.62 -10.11
N ASP A 220 15.42 -7.75 -9.96
CA ASP A 220 14.49 -7.96 -8.82
C ASP A 220 15.23 -8.10 -7.49
N TRP A 221 16.54 -8.42 -7.54
CA TRP A 221 17.42 -8.38 -6.38
C TRP A 221 17.34 -7.08 -5.59
N PHE A 222 17.08 -5.95 -6.27
CA PHE A 222 17.01 -4.66 -5.61
C PHE A 222 15.71 -4.48 -4.81
N GLU A 223 14.62 -5.04 -5.29
CA GLU A 223 13.35 -5.10 -4.56
C GLU A 223 13.53 -5.92 -3.28
N GLU A 224 14.16 -7.10 -3.40
CA GLU A 224 14.48 -7.96 -2.25
C GLU A 224 15.47 -7.30 -1.29
N TYR A 225 16.49 -6.60 -1.79
CA TYR A 225 17.40 -5.83 -0.96
C TYR A 225 16.64 -4.81 -0.10
N ILE A 226 15.71 -4.06 -0.69
CA ILE A 226 14.88 -3.08 0.03
C ILE A 226 13.91 -3.77 0.99
N TYR A 227 13.27 -4.86 0.57
CA TYR A 227 12.40 -5.68 1.41
C TYR A 227 13.12 -6.13 2.69
N TYR A 228 14.27 -6.80 2.57
CA TYR A 228 15.02 -7.30 3.72
C TYR A 228 15.57 -6.16 4.57
N SER A 229 16.05 -5.07 3.94
CA SER A 229 16.54 -3.90 4.68
C SER A 229 15.44 -3.28 5.56
N ILE A 230 14.23 -3.09 5.03
CA ILE A 230 13.10 -2.54 5.79
C ILE A 230 12.67 -3.52 6.88
N LYS A 231 12.54 -4.79 6.54
CA LYS A 231 12.13 -5.86 7.46
C LYS A 231 13.06 -5.93 8.68
N ASP A 232 14.37 -5.99 8.46
CA ASP A 232 15.36 -6.06 9.53
C ASP A 232 15.43 -4.76 10.34
N GLU A 233 15.42 -3.60 9.67
CA GLU A 233 15.56 -2.30 10.34
C GLU A 233 14.37 -1.95 11.24
N LEU A 234 13.16 -2.35 10.84
CA LEU A 234 11.90 -2.09 11.56
C LEU A 234 11.41 -3.29 12.37
N ASN A 235 12.09 -4.44 12.28
CA ASN A 235 11.69 -5.69 12.91
C ASN A 235 10.23 -6.08 12.56
N LEU A 236 9.93 -6.15 11.25
CA LEU A 236 8.61 -6.49 10.75
C LEU A 236 8.40 -7.99 10.59
N ASP A 237 7.18 -8.44 10.87
CA ASP A 237 6.75 -9.81 10.66
C ASP A 237 6.39 -10.06 9.18
N ASP A 238 6.36 -11.33 8.75
CA ASP A 238 6.02 -11.75 7.37
C ASP A 238 4.61 -11.34 6.92
N GLU A 239 3.72 -11.05 7.87
CA GLU A 239 2.36 -10.58 7.60
C GLU A 239 2.29 -9.06 7.38
N GLN A 240 3.35 -8.32 7.73
CA GLN A 240 3.40 -6.86 7.67
C GLN A 240 4.12 -6.34 6.43
N ILE A 241 4.99 -7.12 5.79
CA ILE A 241 5.76 -6.71 4.61
C ILE A 241 5.75 -7.78 3.52
N LYS A 242 5.55 -7.35 2.27
CA LYS A 242 5.53 -8.19 1.08
C LYS A 242 6.30 -7.53 -0.07
N THR A 243 6.75 -8.35 -1.02
CA THR A 243 7.41 -7.92 -2.26
C THR A 243 6.60 -8.40 -3.48
N GLY A 244 6.73 -7.72 -4.62
CA GLY A 244 6.04 -8.06 -5.88
C GLY A 244 4.53 -8.22 -5.73
N VAL A 245 3.90 -7.30 -5.00
CA VAL A 245 2.46 -7.32 -4.71
C VAL A 245 1.69 -6.82 -5.93
N THR A 246 0.95 -7.72 -6.58
CA THR A 246 0.01 -7.37 -7.63
C THR A 246 -1.37 -7.11 -7.04
N VAL A 247 -1.77 -5.85 -6.97
CA VAL A 247 -3.12 -5.44 -6.55
C VAL A 247 -4.05 -5.48 -7.76
N LYS A 248 -5.09 -6.32 -7.68
CA LYS A 248 -6.12 -6.47 -8.70
C LYS A 248 -7.32 -5.61 -8.33
N VAL A 249 -7.73 -4.76 -9.26
CA VAL A 249 -9.01 -4.06 -9.18
C VAL A 249 -9.99 -4.74 -10.12
N THR A 250 -10.86 -5.54 -9.50
CA THR A 250 -11.98 -6.18 -10.16
C THR A 250 -13.10 -5.14 -10.33
N LEU A 251 -13.61 -4.98 -11.55
CA LEU A 251 -14.67 -4.00 -11.86
C LEU A 251 -16.07 -4.48 -11.45
N ASN A 252 -16.18 -5.65 -10.84
CA ASN A 252 -17.40 -6.45 -10.78
C ASN A 252 -18.44 -5.99 -9.77
N ASN A 253 -18.23 -4.91 -9.03
CA ASN A 253 -19.27 -4.34 -8.18
C ASN A 253 -19.07 -2.84 -7.96
N SER A 254 -20.09 -2.08 -8.36
CA SER A 254 -20.29 -0.63 -8.24
C SER A 254 -19.65 0.23 -9.34
N ASP A 255 -20.50 1.05 -9.96
CA ASP A 255 -20.27 2.17 -10.89
C ASP A 255 -19.28 2.02 -12.06
N TYR A 256 -18.11 1.43 -11.87
CA TYR A 256 -17.07 1.29 -12.86
C TYR A 256 -17.44 0.33 -13.99
N ALA A 257 -18.04 -0.83 -13.72
CA ALA A 257 -18.50 -1.72 -14.78
C ALA A 257 -19.59 -1.06 -15.64
N ILE A 258 -20.52 -0.34 -15.00
CA ILE A 258 -21.57 0.42 -15.70
C ILE A 258 -20.93 1.50 -16.57
N ARG A 259 -20.08 2.35 -15.99
CA ARG A 259 -19.35 3.40 -16.71
C ARG A 259 -18.47 2.83 -17.83
N LEU A 260 -17.81 1.70 -17.61
CA LEU A 260 -16.99 1.04 -18.62
C LEU A 260 -17.86 0.54 -19.77
N LYS A 261 -18.98 -0.13 -19.48
CA LYS A 261 -19.93 -0.59 -20.51
C LYS A 261 -20.44 0.59 -21.35
N GLU A 262 -20.90 1.66 -20.70
CA GLU A 262 -21.38 2.88 -21.37
C GLU A 262 -20.28 3.55 -22.21
N THR A 263 -19.07 3.65 -21.64
CA THR A 263 -17.93 4.28 -22.31
C THR A 263 -17.47 3.46 -23.52
N LEU A 264 -17.37 2.14 -23.39
CA LEU A 264 -17.01 1.24 -24.50
C LEU A 264 -18.05 1.29 -25.60
N LEU A 265 -19.34 1.24 -25.27
CA LEU A 265 -20.41 1.37 -26.27
C LEU A 265 -20.32 2.71 -26.99
N LYS A 266 -20.12 3.81 -26.26
CA LYS A 266 -20.00 5.16 -26.84
C LYS A 266 -18.78 5.32 -27.74
N LEU A 267 -17.63 4.77 -27.36
CA LEU A 267 -16.37 4.95 -28.09
C LEU A 267 -16.19 3.95 -29.24
N THR A 268 -16.71 2.73 -29.08
CA THR A 268 -16.45 1.62 -30.02
C THR A 268 -17.68 1.18 -30.80
N GLY A 269 -18.88 1.62 -30.40
CA GLY A 269 -20.15 1.17 -30.98
C GLY A 269 -20.52 -0.27 -30.65
N LYS A 270 -19.77 -0.95 -29.77
CA LYS A 270 -19.97 -2.36 -29.41
C LYS A 270 -20.12 -2.52 -27.90
N GLU A 271 -21.01 -3.41 -27.49
CA GLU A 271 -21.03 -3.91 -26.12
C GLU A 271 -19.88 -4.91 -25.93
N ASP A 272 -19.20 -4.82 -24.78
CA ASP A 272 -18.25 -5.84 -24.34
C ASP A 272 -19.01 -6.90 -23.50
N PRO A 273 -19.22 -8.12 -24.01
CA PRO A 273 -19.93 -9.18 -23.28
C PRO A 273 -19.16 -9.64 -22.04
N ASP A 274 -17.86 -9.35 -21.98
CA ASP A 274 -16.94 -9.73 -20.92
C ASP A 274 -16.50 -8.53 -20.06
N VAL A 275 -17.30 -7.46 -19.99
CA VAL A 275 -16.99 -6.26 -19.19
C VAL A 275 -16.65 -6.56 -17.73
N ASN A 276 -17.26 -7.62 -17.17
CA ASN A 276 -17.04 -8.13 -15.81
C ASN A 276 -15.82 -9.07 -15.68
N LYS A 277 -15.04 -9.26 -16.74
CA LYS A 277 -13.73 -9.91 -16.72
C LYS A 277 -12.61 -8.90 -16.84
N ASN A 278 -12.90 -7.63 -17.15
CA ASN A 278 -11.90 -6.57 -17.17
C ASN A 278 -11.44 -6.27 -15.75
N TYR A 279 -10.13 -6.23 -15.56
CA TYR A 279 -9.49 -5.85 -14.31
C TYR A 279 -8.24 -5.03 -14.61
N VAL A 280 -7.83 -4.22 -13.64
CA VAL A 280 -6.56 -3.49 -13.69
C VAL A 280 -5.63 -4.06 -12.62
N ASN A 281 -4.50 -4.58 -13.05
CA ASN A 281 -3.42 -5.02 -12.15
C ASN A 281 -2.39 -3.90 -12.00
N ASN A 282 -2.00 -3.63 -10.75
CA ASN A 282 -0.84 -2.80 -10.46
C ASN A 282 0.14 -3.63 -9.64
N GLU A 283 1.32 -3.83 -10.18
CA GLU A 283 2.44 -4.42 -9.49
C GLU A 283 3.15 -3.34 -8.66
N ILE A 284 3.42 -3.69 -7.41
CA ILE A 284 4.06 -2.87 -6.39
C ILE A 284 5.24 -3.66 -5.84
N ASP A 285 6.43 -3.08 -5.98
CA ASP A 285 7.69 -3.77 -5.75
C ASP A 285 7.84 -4.16 -4.27
N VAL A 286 7.66 -3.23 -3.33
CA VAL A 286 7.61 -3.54 -1.88
C VAL A 286 6.44 -2.80 -1.22
N MET A 287 5.68 -3.51 -0.39
CA MET A 287 4.55 -2.94 0.35
C MET A 287 4.59 -3.42 1.80
N PHE A 288 4.40 -2.50 2.75
CA PHE A 288 4.36 -2.85 4.16
C PHE A 288 3.46 -1.96 5.00
N VAL A 289 3.09 -2.45 6.18
CA VAL A 289 2.41 -1.67 7.22
C VAL A 289 3.35 -1.53 8.41
N TYR A 290 3.49 -0.31 8.93
CA TYR A 290 4.24 -0.04 10.16
C TYR A 290 3.53 1.02 10.97
N LYS A 291 3.36 0.80 12.29
CA LYS A 291 2.58 1.69 13.17
C LYS A 291 1.20 2.03 12.56
N ASN A 292 0.60 1.03 11.91
CA ASN A 292 -0.70 1.10 11.23
C ASN A 292 -0.79 2.07 10.04
N LYS A 293 0.34 2.46 9.46
CA LYS A 293 0.42 3.24 8.22
C LYS A 293 0.88 2.35 7.07
N LEU A 294 0.25 2.48 5.91
CA LEU A 294 0.69 1.80 4.70
C LEU A 294 1.88 2.54 4.07
N TYR A 295 2.87 1.76 3.64
CA TYR A 295 4.02 2.19 2.87
C TYR A 295 4.09 1.40 1.57
N ILE A 296 4.33 2.12 0.47
CA ILE A 296 4.39 1.61 -0.89
C ILE A 296 5.71 2.09 -1.49
N VAL A 297 6.55 1.16 -1.90
CA VAL A 297 7.88 1.44 -2.40
C VAL A 297 8.01 0.86 -3.81
N GLU A 298 8.31 1.73 -4.77
CA GLU A 298 8.71 1.33 -6.12
C GLU A 298 10.23 1.43 -6.23
N CYS A 299 10.86 0.37 -6.71
CA CYS A 299 12.30 0.23 -6.86
C CYS A 299 12.69 0.29 -8.34
N LYS A 300 13.80 0.99 -8.63
CA LYS A 300 14.40 1.03 -9.97
C LYS A 300 15.91 0.93 -9.88
N THR A 301 16.50 -0.15 -10.37
CA THR A 301 17.97 -0.28 -10.48
C THR A 301 18.57 0.78 -11.40
N ASN A 302 17.83 1.26 -12.40
CA ASN A 302 18.17 2.41 -13.22
C ASN A 302 16.88 3.14 -13.67
N ILE A 303 16.88 4.47 -13.68
CA ILE A 303 15.76 5.26 -14.23
C ILE A 303 15.88 5.51 -15.74
N PHE A 304 17.00 5.16 -16.37
CA PHE A 304 17.18 5.27 -17.82
C PHE A 304 16.93 3.94 -18.50
N ILE A 305 16.31 4.01 -19.67
CA ILE A 305 16.11 2.84 -20.52
C ILE A 305 17.43 2.55 -21.24
N ASP A 306 17.94 1.33 -21.08
CA ASP A 306 19.19 0.87 -21.67
C ASP A 306 19.25 1.18 -23.17
N GLY A 307 20.39 1.71 -23.63
CA GLY A 307 20.60 2.09 -25.02
C GLY A 307 19.86 3.37 -25.47
N THR A 308 19.20 4.11 -24.57
CA THR A 308 18.48 5.35 -24.91
C THR A 308 18.79 6.50 -23.95
N LYS A 309 18.43 7.74 -24.35
CA LYS A 309 18.44 8.92 -23.46
C LYS A 309 17.13 9.13 -22.69
N LYS A 310 16.15 8.22 -22.84
CA LYS A 310 14.82 8.36 -22.25
C LYS A 310 14.84 7.83 -20.81
N ASP A 311 14.31 8.62 -19.87
CA ASP A 311 14.06 8.17 -18.50
C ASP A 311 12.60 7.83 -18.26
N ILE A 312 12.39 6.92 -17.31
CA ILE A 312 11.07 6.46 -16.86
C ILE A 312 10.61 7.13 -15.57
N LEU A 313 11.43 8.00 -14.96
CA LEU A 313 11.13 8.62 -13.66
C LEU A 313 9.76 9.31 -13.66
N ASN A 314 9.45 10.06 -14.72
CA ASN A 314 8.17 10.75 -14.82
C ASN A 314 6.98 9.78 -14.91
N GLU A 315 7.12 8.70 -15.67
CA GLU A 315 6.11 7.65 -15.79
C GLU A 315 5.92 6.94 -14.45
N THR A 316 7.01 6.64 -13.74
CA THR A 316 6.97 6.04 -12.39
C THR A 316 6.24 6.93 -11.39
N ILE A 317 6.49 8.25 -11.43
CA ILE A 317 5.79 9.23 -10.58
C ILE A 317 4.28 9.22 -10.88
N TYR A 318 3.88 9.30 -12.16
CA TYR A 318 2.46 9.27 -12.52
C TYR A 318 1.77 7.95 -12.19
N LYS A 319 2.45 6.81 -12.39
CA LYS A 319 1.95 5.49 -11.97
C LYS A 319 1.69 5.49 -10.47
N SER A 320 2.67 5.88 -9.66
CA SER A 320 2.56 5.96 -8.20
C SER A 320 1.47 6.94 -7.74
N ASP A 321 1.24 8.02 -8.48
CA ASP A 321 0.17 8.98 -8.18
C ASP A 321 -1.23 8.47 -8.49
N SER A 322 -1.38 7.79 -9.63
CA SER A 322 -2.68 7.23 -10.05
C SER A 322 -3.23 6.15 -9.11
N ILE A 323 -2.34 5.43 -8.39
CA ILE A 323 -2.75 4.34 -7.49
C ILE A 323 -3.09 4.82 -6.07
N LYS A 324 -2.72 6.07 -5.69
CA LYS A 324 -2.90 6.63 -4.33
C LYS A 324 -4.32 6.47 -3.81
N THR A 325 -5.30 6.82 -4.64
CA THR A 325 -6.73 6.88 -4.27
C THR A 325 -7.31 5.53 -3.86
N ARG A 326 -6.64 4.43 -4.19
CA ARG A 326 -7.10 3.06 -3.90
C ARG A 326 -6.78 2.60 -2.48
N PHE A 327 -5.79 3.21 -1.85
CA PHE A 327 -5.27 2.75 -0.55
C PHE A 327 -5.73 3.59 0.63
N GLY A 328 -6.73 4.46 0.44
CA GLY A 328 -7.23 5.37 1.47
C GLY A 328 -6.54 6.73 1.47
N LEU A 329 -6.67 7.45 2.59
CA LEU A 329 -6.37 8.88 2.64
C LEU A 329 -4.87 9.20 2.54
N PHE A 330 -3.98 8.38 3.10
CA PHE A 330 -2.55 8.73 3.22
C PHE A 330 -1.60 7.53 3.12
N PRO A 331 -1.51 6.83 1.97
CA PRO A 331 -0.41 5.88 1.75
C PRO A 331 0.92 6.63 1.64
N ASN A 332 1.93 6.20 2.39
CA ASN A 332 3.30 6.72 2.27
C ASN A 332 3.93 6.10 1.03
N ARG A 333 4.25 6.90 0.03
CA ARG A 333 4.79 6.41 -1.25
C ARG A 333 6.23 6.85 -1.42
N SER A 334 7.05 5.94 -1.93
CA SER A 334 8.45 6.19 -2.19
C SER A 334 8.89 5.57 -3.51
N ILE A 335 9.79 6.27 -4.21
CA ILE A 335 10.51 5.72 -5.35
C ILE A 335 11.97 5.68 -4.97
N ILE A 336 12.54 4.48 -4.95
CA ILE A 336 13.93 4.23 -4.59
C ILE A 336 14.68 3.81 -5.84
N THR A 337 15.83 4.43 -6.10
CA THR A 337 16.67 4.10 -7.25
C THR A 337 18.16 4.12 -6.92
N LEU A 338 18.94 3.31 -7.65
CA LEU A 338 20.40 3.34 -7.58
C LEU A 338 21.02 4.43 -8.46
N THR A 339 20.23 5.06 -9.36
CA THR A 339 20.71 6.20 -10.15
C THR A 339 21.03 7.38 -9.23
N SER A 340 22.17 8.04 -9.45
CA SER A 340 22.51 9.29 -8.76
C SER A 340 21.91 10.49 -9.48
N PHE A 341 20.93 11.16 -8.85
CA PHE A 341 20.32 12.36 -9.45
C PHE A 341 21.31 13.51 -9.55
N LYS A 342 22.22 13.63 -8.57
CA LYS A 342 23.28 14.65 -8.59
C LYS A 342 24.21 14.47 -9.78
N HIS A 343 24.64 13.24 -10.06
CA HIS A 343 25.49 12.94 -11.22
C HIS A 343 24.76 13.26 -12.53
N GLU A 344 23.49 12.86 -12.64
CA GLU A 344 22.69 13.12 -13.84
C GLU A 344 22.46 14.60 -14.11
N ILE A 345 22.14 15.38 -13.07
CA ILE A 345 21.97 16.84 -13.21
C ILE A 345 23.29 17.50 -13.63
N ASN A 346 24.42 17.05 -13.05
CA ASN A 346 25.73 17.63 -13.35
C ASN A 346 26.23 17.30 -14.76
N ASN A 347 26.05 16.08 -15.23
CA ASN A 347 26.45 15.68 -16.59
C ASN A 347 25.57 16.29 -17.68
N ARG A 348 24.37 16.76 -17.32
CA ARG A 348 23.44 17.45 -18.24
C ARG A 348 23.66 18.97 -18.29
N LYS A 349 24.65 19.51 -17.58
CA LYS A 349 24.92 20.96 -17.50
C LYS A 349 25.17 21.62 -18.86
N ASP A 350 25.59 20.86 -19.87
CA ASP A 350 25.78 21.38 -21.24
C ASP A 350 24.45 21.78 -21.92
N SER A 351 23.29 21.45 -21.32
CA SER A 351 22.00 22.03 -21.73
C SER A 351 21.13 22.42 -20.52
N LYS A 352 21.06 23.73 -20.24
CA LYS A 352 20.19 24.33 -19.20
C LYS A 352 18.75 23.78 -19.21
N SER A 353 18.24 23.47 -20.41
CA SER A 353 16.92 22.87 -20.63
C SER A 353 16.76 21.46 -20.01
N ALA A 354 17.76 20.58 -20.12
CA ALA A 354 17.68 19.22 -19.59
C ALA A 354 17.70 19.19 -18.06
N ALA A 355 18.52 20.04 -17.44
CA ALA A 355 18.53 20.20 -15.98
C ALA A 355 17.19 20.75 -15.45
N MET A 356 16.60 21.74 -16.13
CA MET A 356 15.26 22.26 -15.78
C MET A 356 14.18 21.19 -15.92
N SER A 357 14.22 20.38 -16.98
CA SER A 357 13.30 19.26 -17.17
C SER A 357 13.39 18.22 -16.05
N PHE A 358 14.60 17.88 -15.62
CA PHE A 358 14.81 16.92 -14.53
C PHE A 358 14.32 17.48 -13.18
N ASN A 359 14.62 18.76 -12.88
CA ASN A 359 14.12 19.43 -11.69
C ASN A 359 12.58 19.48 -11.65
N ALA A 360 11.92 19.67 -12.80
CA ALA A 360 10.46 19.64 -12.87
C ALA A 360 9.87 18.27 -12.50
N LYS A 361 10.59 17.16 -12.79
CA LYS A 361 10.18 15.81 -12.38
C LYS A 361 10.30 15.62 -10.87
N ILE A 362 11.40 16.09 -10.27
CA ILE A 362 11.58 16.08 -8.81
C ILE A 362 10.49 16.92 -8.14
N ALA A 363 10.21 18.13 -8.66
CA ALA A 363 9.15 18.99 -8.15
C ALA A 363 7.77 18.31 -8.21
N ARG A 364 7.49 17.55 -9.27
CA ARG A 364 6.26 16.76 -9.38
C ARG A 364 6.16 15.69 -8.30
N ALA A 365 7.23 14.94 -8.04
CA ALA A 365 7.23 13.96 -6.95
C ALA A 365 6.94 14.61 -5.59
N VAL A 366 7.53 15.78 -5.32
CA VAL A 366 7.28 16.54 -4.08
C VAL A 366 5.81 16.97 -3.98
N VAL A 367 5.24 17.56 -5.05
CA VAL A 367 3.83 17.99 -5.07
C VAL A 367 2.87 16.81 -4.94
N SER A 368 3.25 15.65 -5.47
CA SER A 368 2.48 14.42 -5.35
C SER A 368 2.70 13.69 -4.02
N ASP A 369 3.42 14.24 -3.03
CA ASP A 369 3.77 13.55 -1.77
C ASP A 369 4.46 12.18 -2.00
N ILE A 370 5.42 12.13 -2.91
CA ILE A 370 6.24 10.94 -3.20
C ILE A 370 7.67 11.20 -2.77
N THR A 371 8.16 10.37 -1.85
CA THR A 371 9.55 10.44 -1.38
C THR A 371 10.48 9.86 -2.44
N LEU A 372 11.42 10.64 -2.96
CA LEU A 372 12.45 10.17 -3.88
C LEU A 372 13.74 9.87 -3.10
N ILE A 373 14.26 8.64 -3.27
CA ILE A 373 15.52 8.19 -2.66
C ILE A 373 16.44 7.73 -3.78
N ASP A 374 17.61 8.36 -3.91
CA ASP A 374 18.56 8.08 -4.97
C ASP A 374 19.77 7.25 -4.49
N GLY A 375 20.63 6.82 -5.40
CA GLY A 375 21.75 5.95 -5.08
C GLY A 375 22.78 6.60 -4.14
N CYS A 376 22.92 7.93 -4.19
CA CYS A 376 23.80 8.66 -3.28
C CYS A 376 23.27 8.64 -1.85
N MET A 377 21.95 8.80 -1.67
CA MET A 377 21.32 8.72 -0.34
C MET A 377 21.49 7.33 0.27
N LEU A 378 21.27 6.27 -0.52
CA LEU A 378 21.42 4.87 -0.07
C LEU A 378 22.88 4.54 0.32
N LYS A 379 23.87 5.10 -0.39
CA LYS A 379 25.29 4.87 -0.10
C LYS A 379 25.77 5.54 1.19
N ASN A 380 25.14 6.65 1.60
CA ASN A 380 25.58 7.49 2.72
C ASN A 380 25.29 6.91 4.12
N LYS A 381 25.16 5.58 4.26
CA LYS A 381 24.91 4.84 5.52
C LYS A 381 23.64 5.26 6.28
N TYR A 382 22.69 5.93 5.62
CA TYR A 382 21.35 6.08 6.20
C TYR A 382 20.62 4.75 6.11
N SER A 383 19.92 4.37 7.17
CA SER A 383 19.01 3.24 7.14
C SER A 383 17.86 3.54 6.16
N VAL A 384 17.37 2.53 5.44
CA VAL A 384 16.29 2.68 4.46
C VAL A 384 15.04 3.27 5.14
N SER A 385 14.69 2.77 6.32
CA SER A 385 13.62 3.29 7.19
C SER A 385 13.72 4.79 7.46
N LYS A 386 14.92 5.31 7.74
CA LYS A 386 15.13 6.74 8.00
C LYS A 386 14.95 7.57 6.73
N LEU A 387 15.40 7.07 5.58
CA LEU A 387 15.19 7.71 4.28
C LEU A 387 13.70 7.74 3.89
N LEU A 388 12.93 6.74 4.32
CA LEU A 388 11.47 6.70 4.20
C LEU A 388 10.74 7.64 5.19
N GLY A 389 11.48 8.43 5.99
CA GLY A 389 10.89 9.35 6.98
C GLY A 389 10.31 8.66 8.20
N ILE A 390 10.68 7.40 8.46
CA ILE A 390 10.19 6.63 9.60
C ILE A 390 11.09 6.92 10.81
N SER A 391 10.53 7.59 11.83
CA SER A 391 11.15 7.67 13.15
C SER A 391 10.85 6.40 13.96
N LYS A 392 11.89 5.79 14.51
CA LYS A 392 11.77 4.67 15.45
C LYS A 392 11.00 5.11 16.69
#